data_AF-A0A1W9N9W2-F1
#
_entry.id   AF-A0A1W9N9W2-F1
#
_cell.length_a   1.000
_cell.length_b   1.000
_cell.length_c   1.000
_cell.angle_alpha   90.00
_cell.angle_beta   90.00
_cell.angle_gamma   90.00
#
_symmetry.space_group_name_H-M   'P 1'
#
loop_
_entity.id
_entity.type
_entity.pdbx_description
1 polymer ?
#
loop_
_entity_poly.entity_id
_entity_poly.type
_entity_poly.pdbx_seq_one_letter_code
_entity_poly.pdbx_strand_id
1 'polypeptide(L)'
;FTNILNYFGKKNAFDRLLKYLHELEYNFMKEDHAGHESFHTSEKEDKMSQLFISDMIQKSMAQGREEGIMQGMEKGRMQGMEEGIEKGIHRTAKNLRNTGISMDIISKSTGLTAEEIQRL
;
A
#
# COMPACT_ATOMS: atom_id res chain seq x y z
N PHE A 1 -36.92 70.28 -35.90
CA PHE A 1 -37.34 69.13 -35.07
C PHE A 1 -36.56 67.84 -35.32
N THR A 2 -35.88 67.67 -36.46
CA THR A 2 -35.17 66.43 -36.84
C THR A 2 -33.86 66.15 -36.07
N ASN A 3 -33.27 67.14 -35.39
CA ASN A 3 -31.95 67.00 -34.72
C ASN A 3 -32.03 66.53 -33.25
N ILE A 4 -33.11 66.85 -32.52
CA ILE A 4 -33.22 66.57 -31.07
C ILE A 4 -33.60 65.10 -30.82
N LEU A 5 -34.54 64.54 -31.59
CA LEU A 5 -34.91 63.12 -31.50
C LEU A 5 -33.73 62.19 -31.83
N ASN A 6 -32.85 62.61 -32.75
CA ASN A 6 -31.64 61.87 -33.11
C ASN A 6 -30.60 61.89 -31.96
N TYR A 7 -30.55 62.97 -31.17
CA TYR A 7 -29.68 63.09 -29.99
C TYR A 7 -30.16 62.22 -28.81
N PHE A 8 -31.47 62.20 -28.53
CA PHE A 8 -32.06 61.34 -27.49
C PHE A 8 -32.00 59.85 -27.84
N GLY A 9 -32.24 59.49 -29.11
CA GLY A 9 -32.08 58.11 -29.58
C GLY A 9 -30.64 57.59 -29.47
N LYS A 10 -29.64 58.46 -29.74
CA LYS A 10 -28.22 58.15 -29.56
C LYS A 10 -27.82 58.00 -28.09
N LYS A 11 -28.33 58.85 -27.20
CA LYS A 11 -28.08 58.74 -25.75
C LYS A 11 -28.64 57.43 -25.18
N ASN A 12 -29.87 57.07 -25.56
CA ASN A 12 -30.48 55.79 -25.15
C ASN A 12 -29.77 54.56 -25.75
N ALA A 13 -29.17 54.68 -26.94
CA ALA A 13 -28.37 53.62 -27.53
C ALA A 13 -27.01 53.47 -26.83
N PHE A 14 -26.39 54.60 -26.46
CA PHE A 14 -25.13 54.63 -25.72
C PHE A 14 -25.28 54.03 -24.31
N ASP A 15 -26.35 54.38 -23.59
CA ASP A 15 -26.61 53.83 -22.25
C ASP A 15 -26.85 52.31 -22.29
N ARG A 16 -27.54 51.81 -23.32
CA ARG A 16 -27.70 50.37 -23.55
C ARG A 16 -26.38 49.67 -23.88
N LEU A 17 -25.55 50.31 -24.70
CA LEU A 17 -24.21 49.80 -25.02
C LEU A 17 -23.34 49.74 -23.77
N LEU A 18 -23.36 50.79 -22.93
CA LEU A 18 -22.59 50.84 -21.69
C LEU A 18 -22.99 49.73 -20.72
N LYS A 19 -24.31 49.48 -20.57
CA LYS A 19 -24.81 48.38 -19.75
C LYS A 19 -24.36 47.01 -20.26
N TYR A 20 -24.41 46.80 -21.58
CA TYR A 20 -23.96 45.56 -22.20
C TYR A 20 -22.45 45.33 -22.00
N LEU A 21 -21.64 46.39 -22.10
CA LEU A 21 -20.20 46.32 -21.83
C LEU A 21 -19.89 45.96 -20.38
N HIS A 22 -20.58 46.54 -19.40
CA HIS A 22 -20.42 46.17 -18.00
C HIS A 22 -20.82 44.72 -17.72
N GLU A 23 -21.91 44.24 -18.32
CA GLU A 23 -22.32 42.84 -18.19
C GLU A 23 -21.31 41.88 -18.83
N LEU A 24 -20.71 42.24 -19.96
CA LEU A 24 -19.62 41.49 -20.59
C LEU A 24 -18.38 41.43 -19.70
N GLU A 25 -17.94 42.56 -19.15
CA GLU A 25 -16.78 42.62 -18.25
C GLU A 25 -17.01 41.78 -16.98
N TYR A 26 -18.20 41.89 -16.39
CA TYR A 26 -18.57 41.10 -15.21
C TYR A 26 -18.56 39.59 -15.49
N ASN A 27 -19.13 39.16 -16.63
CA ASN A 27 -19.14 37.75 -17.02
C ASN A 27 -17.73 37.22 -17.29
N PHE A 28 -16.89 38.00 -17.97
CA PHE A 28 -15.50 37.63 -18.23
C PHE A 28 -14.71 37.46 -16.92
N MET A 29 -14.87 38.37 -15.95
CA MET A 29 -14.25 38.25 -14.63
C MET A 29 -14.75 37.04 -13.84
N LYS A 30 -16.05 36.74 -13.93
CA LYS A 30 -16.65 35.60 -13.23
C LYS A 30 -16.18 34.25 -13.80
N GLU A 31 -16.08 34.15 -15.13
CA GLU A 31 -15.57 32.94 -15.79
C GLU A 31 -14.10 32.67 -15.46
N ASP A 32 -13.28 33.72 -15.44
CA ASP A 32 -11.86 33.61 -15.07
C ASP A 32 -11.68 33.16 -13.60
N HIS A 33 -12.45 33.73 -12.68
CA HIS A 33 -12.43 33.31 -11.26
C HIS A 33 -12.92 31.88 -11.05
N ALA A 34 -14.02 31.48 -11.71
CA ALA A 34 -14.52 30.11 -11.64
C ALA A 34 -13.53 29.10 -12.25
N GLY A 35 -12.86 29.47 -13.35
CA GLY A 35 -11.77 28.70 -13.94
C GLY A 35 -10.60 28.51 -12.98
N HIS A 36 -10.17 29.58 -12.30
CA HIS A 36 -9.10 29.51 -11.31
C HIS A 36 -9.50 28.63 -10.10
N GLU A 37 -10.69 28.81 -9.53
CA GLU A 37 -11.16 28.01 -8.39
C GLU A 37 -11.32 26.52 -8.73
N SER A 38 -11.88 26.20 -9.91
CA SER A 38 -12.01 24.82 -10.39
C SER A 38 -10.65 24.16 -10.65
N PHE A 39 -9.69 24.89 -11.22
CA PHE A 39 -8.32 24.40 -11.40
C PHE A 39 -7.64 24.09 -10.06
N HIS A 40 -7.69 25.01 -9.09
CA HIS A 40 -7.13 24.78 -7.74
C HIS A 40 -7.82 23.63 -7.01
N THR A 41 -9.12 23.44 -7.23
CA THR A 41 -9.86 22.31 -6.65
C THR A 41 -9.43 20.99 -7.27
N SER A 42 -9.33 20.91 -8.60
CA SER A 42 -8.80 19.74 -9.32
C SER A 42 -7.39 19.38 -8.88
N GLU A 43 -6.49 20.37 -8.73
CA GLU A 43 -5.11 20.12 -8.29
C GLU A 43 -5.05 19.54 -6.87
N LYS A 44 -5.92 20.03 -5.97
CA LYS A 44 -6.04 19.48 -4.62
C LYS A 44 -6.56 18.04 -4.63
N GLU A 45 -7.55 17.75 -5.47
CA GLU A 45 -8.12 16.40 -5.63
C GLU A 45 -7.09 15.42 -6.20
N ASP A 46 -6.33 15.84 -7.21
CA ASP A 46 -5.23 15.05 -7.80
C ASP A 46 -4.14 14.75 -6.77
N LYS A 47 -3.72 15.78 -6.02
CA LYS A 47 -2.71 15.63 -4.97
C LYS A 47 -3.18 14.71 -3.84
N MET A 48 -4.46 14.82 -3.46
CA MET A 48 -5.05 13.96 -2.45
C MET A 48 -5.13 12.50 -2.92
N SER A 49 -5.48 12.28 -4.19
CA SER A 49 -5.51 10.96 -4.83
C SER A 49 -4.12 10.34 -4.90
N GLN A 50 -3.10 11.11 -5.29
CA GLN A 50 -1.71 10.66 -5.29
C GLN A 50 -1.21 10.30 -3.89
N LEU A 51 -1.55 11.10 -2.89
CA LEU A 51 -1.18 10.83 -1.50
C LEU A 51 -1.82 9.53 -1.00
N PHE A 52 -3.10 9.30 -1.32
CA PHE A 52 -3.81 8.07 -0.95
C PHE A 52 -3.18 6.84 -1.61
N ILE A 53 -2.89 6.90 -2.92
CA ILE A 53 -2.22 5.81 -3.64
C ILE A 53 -0.84 5.53 -3.04
N SER A 54 -0.06 6.57 -2.74
CA SER A 54 1.26 6.42 -2.12
C SER A 54 1.18 5.73 -0.75
N ASP A 55 0.25 6.17 0.10
CA ASP A 55 0.04 5.57 1.43
C ASP A 55 -0.39 4.10 1.33
N MET A 56 -1.29 3.76 0.40
CA MET A 56 -1.68 2.37 0.15
C MET A 56 -0.51 1.50 -0.33
N ILE A 57 0.33 2.02 -1.23
CA ILE A 57 1.53 1.29 -1.69
C ILE A 57 2.48 1.07 -0.51
N GLN A 58 2.74 2.10 0.31
CA GLN A 58 3.63 1.97 1.46
C GLN A 58 3.11 0.96 2.48
N LYS A 59 1.82 1.00 2.80
CA LYS A 59 1.18 0.05 3.73
C LYS A 59 1.23 -1.37 3.19
N SER A 60 0.86 -1.59 1.94
CA SER A 60 0.88 -2.93 1.34
C SER A 60 2.29 -3.52 1.26
N MET A 61 3.30 -2.71 0.94
CA MET A 61 4.70 -3.14 0.97
C MET A 61 5.18 -3.48 2.39
N ALA A 62 4.80 -2.68 3.39
CA ALA A 62 5.14 -2.93 4.78
C ALA A 62 4.51 -4.24 5.29
N GLN A 63 3.21 -4.45 5.01
CA GLN A 63 2.48 -5.66 5.37
C GLN A 63 3.09 -6.90 4.70
N GLY A 64 3.32 -6.85 3.38
CA GLY A 64 3.93 -7.96 2.66
C GLY A 64 5.33 -8.33 3.17
N ARG A 65 6.12 -7.33 3.56
CA ARG A 65 7.43 -7.55 4.18
C ARG A 65 7.30 -8.20 5.57
N GLU A 66 6.42 -7.69 6.41
CA GLU A 66 6.20 -8.22 7.76
C GLU A 66 5.69 -9.66 7.73
N GLU A 67 4.69 -9.95 6.88
CA GLU A 67 4.17 -11.30 6.67
C GLU A 67 5.26 -12.24 6.15
N GLY A 68 6.05 -11.80 5.17
CA GLY A 68 7.16 -12.60 4.63
C GLY A 68 8.21 -12.94 5.68
N ILE A 69 8.59 -11.98 6.54
CA ILE A 69 9.53 -12.20 7.65
C ILE A 69 8.93 -13.17 8.66
N MET A 70 7.68 -12.96 9.08
CA MET A 70 7.02 -13.80 10.07
C MET A 70 6.89 -15.25 9.60
N GLN A 71 6.44 -15.46 8.36
CA GLN A 71 6.33 -16.79 7.77
C GLN A 71 7.70 -17.45 7.61
N GLY A 72 8.72 -16.70 7.19
CA GLY A 72 10.08 -17.20 7.06
C GLY A 72 10.68 -17.63 8.41
N MET A 73 10.49 -16.82 9.45
CA MET A 73 10.94 -17.13 10.80
C MET A 73 10.23 -18.35 11.38
N GLU A 74 8.91 -18.45 11.24
CA GLU A 74 8.17 -19.59 11.80
C GLU A 74 8.52 -20.90 11.09
N LYS A 75 8.60 -20.89 9.75
CA LYS A 75 9.04 -22.07 8.99
C LYS A 75 10.47 -22.47 9.35
N GLY A 76 11.39 -21.51 9.40
CA GLY A 76 12.78 -21.77 9.77
C GLY A 76 12.93 -22.31 11.19
N ARG A 77 12.17 -21.77 12.15
CA ARG A 77 12.14 -22.23 13.55
C ARG A 77 11.61 -23.65 13.65
N MET A 78 10.50 -23.95 12.98
CA MET A 78 9.88 -25.28 13.00
C MET A 78 10.81 -26.33 12.39
N GLN A 79 11.32 -26.07 11.18
CA GLN A 79 12.26 -26.98 10.51
C GLN A 79 13.54 -27.16 11.32
N GLY A 80 14.13 -26.08 11.84
CA GLY A 80 15.34 -26.16 12.66
C GLY A 80 15.14 -26.95 13.96
N MET A 81 13.97 -26.83 14.59
CA MET A 81 13.62 -27.59 15.79
C MET A 81 13.45 -29.08 15.48
N GLU A 82 12.73 -29.42 14.42
CA GLU A 82 12.51 -30.82 14.00
C GLU A 82 13.83 -31.50 13.62
N GLU A 83 14.63 -30.87 12.75
CA GLU A 83 15.96 -31.38 12.38
C GLU A 83 16.89 -31.50 13.60
N GLY A 84 16.83 -30.53 14.52
CA GLY A 84 17.64 -30.53 15.74
C GLY A 84 17.29 -31.69 16.67
N ILE A 85 16.00 -31.96 16.85
CA ILE A 85 15.51 -33.10 17.64
C ILE A 85 15.95 -34.41 16.98
N GLU A 86 15.72 -34.57 15.67
CA GLU A 86 16.09 -35.78 14.94
C GLU A 86 17.60 -36.05 15.01
N LYS A 87 18.43 -35.05 14.72
CA LYS A 87 19.91 -35.15 14.81
C LYS A 87 20.36 -35.45 16.24
N GLY A 88 19.70 -34.85 17.23
CA GLY A 88 19.96 -35.10 18.65
C GLY A 88 19.67 -36.54 19.07
N ILE A 89 18.52 -37.08 18.65
CA ILE A 89 18.11 -38.47 18.88
C ILE A 89 19.13 -39.42 18.24
N HIS A 90 19.49 -39.20 16.96
CA HIS A 90 20.45 -40.03 16.25
C HIS A 90 21.85 -40.00 16.88
N ARG A 91 22.34 -38.81 17.26
CA ARG A 91 23.64 -38.66 17.94
C ARG A 91 23.64 -39.39 19.28
N THR A 92 22.56 -39.27 20.04
CA THR A 92 22.42 -39.94 21.34
C THR A 92 22.40 -41.46 21.16
N ALA A 93 21.55 -41.98 20.27
CA ALA A 93 21.47 -43.41 19.97
C ALA A 93 22.82 -44.00 19.52
N LYS A 94 23.54 -43.30 18.65
CA LYS A 94 24.88 -43.69 18.20
C LYS A 94 25.88 -43.77 19.36
N ASN A 95 25.90 -42.78 20.24
CA ASN A 95 26.77 -42.78 21.41
C ASN A 95 26.44 -43.95 22.35
N LEU A 96 25.15 -44.17 22.65
CA LEU A 96 24.72 -45.27 23.51
C LEU A 96 25.13 -46.63 22.94
N ARG A 97 24.96 -46.84 21.63
CA ARG A 97 25.39 -48.06 20.94
C ARG A 97 26.90 -48.26 21.06
N ASN A 98 27.68 -47.20 20.86
CA ASN A 98 29.15 -47.25 20.98
C ASN A 98 29.62 -47.56 22.40
N THR A 99 28.83 -47.24 23.42
CA THR A 99 29.11 -47.61 24.82
C THR A 99 28.72 -49.04 25.19
N GLY A 100 28.15 -49.80 24.24
CA GLY A 100 27.77 -51.21 24.46
C GLY A 100 26.38 -51.40 25.08
N ILE A 101 25.55 -50.34 25.15
CA ILE A 101 24.16 -50.46 25.58
C ILE A 101 23.37 -51.27 24.54
N SER A 102 22.47 -52.15 25.01
CA SER A 102 21.72 -53.04 24.13
C SER A 102 20.76 -52.27 23.21
N MET A 103 20.54 -52.79 22.00
CA MET A 103 19.64 -52.19 21.01
C MET A 103 18.20 -52.05 21.54
N ASP A 104 17.72 -53.01 22.34
CA ASP A 104 16.39 -52.93 22.97
C ASP A 104 16.25 -51.71 23.89
N ILE A 105 17.26 -51.43 24.72
CA ILE A 105 17.25 -50.27 25.62
C ILE A 105 17.33 -48.97 24.82
N ILE A 106 18.19 -48.92 23.80
CA ILE A 106 18.33 -47.74 22.94
C ILE A 106 17.02 -47.46 22.21
N SER A 107 16.39 -48.49 21.64
CA SER A 107 15.12 -48.39 20.93
C SER A 107 14.03 -47.83 21.84
N LYS A 108 13.85 -48.41 23.04
CA LYS A 108 12.88 -47.92 24.03
C LYS A 108 13.15 -46.49 24.50
N SER A 109 14.41 -46.07 24.55
CA SER A 109 14.79 -44.74 25.07
C SER A 109 14.75 -43.64 24.01
N THR A 110 14.92 -43.99 22.74
CA THR A 110 15.08 -43.02 21.63
C THR A 110 13.92 -43.02 20.64
N GLY A 111 13.08 -44.07 20.68
CA GLY A 111 11.99 -44.26 19.72
C GLY A 111 12.44 -44.82 18.37
N LEU A 112 13.74 -45.03 18.16
CA LEU A 112 14.26 -45.62 16.93
C LEU A 112 14.01 -47.12 16.87
N THR A 113 13.77 -47.63 15.66
CA THR A 113 13.69 -49.06 15.36
C THR A 113 15.05 -49.75 15.48
N ALA A 114 15.04 -51.07 15.65
CA ALA A 114 16.28 -51.85 15.68
C ALA A 114 17.08 -51.68 14.38
N GLU A 115 16.39 -51.60 13.24
CA GLU A 115 16.99 -51.40 11.92
C GLU A 115 17.64 -50.01 11.79
N GLU A 116 16.99 -48.95 12.28
CA GLU A 116 17.58 -47.60 12.32
C GLU A 116 18.83 -47.59 13.20
N ILE A 117 18.76 -48.18 14.39
CA ILE A 117 19.89 -48.25 15.34
C ILE A 117 21.04 -49.06 14.73
N GLN A 118 20.76 -50.12 13.98
CA GLN A 118 21.77 -50.95 13.31
C GLN A 118 22.51 -50.18 12.18
N ARG A 119 21.87 -49.17 11.59
CA ARG A 119 22.43 -48.31 10.55
C ARG A 119 23.26 -47.12 11.07
N LEU A 120 23.22 -46.80 12.37
CA LEU A 120 24.00 -45.72 13.00
C LEU A 120 25.50 -46.02 13.12
#